data_AF-A0A3B8VM25-F1
#
_entry.id   AF-A0A3B8VM25-F1
#
_cell.length_a   1.000
_cell.length_b   1.000
_cell.length_c   1.000
_cell.angle_alpha   90.00
_cell.angle_beta   90.00
_cell.angle_gamma   90.00
#
_symmetry.space_group_name_H-M   'P 1'
#
loop_
_entity.id
_entity.type
_entity.pdbx_description
1 polymer ?
#
loop_
_entity_poly.entity_id
_entity_poly.type
_entity_poly.pdbx_seq_one_letter_code
_entity_poly.pdbx_strand_id
1 'polypeptide(L)' 'TIRHDSINRESFMPGVTMAIREVVNRTGLTVGLDKLMGL' A
#
# COMPACT_ATOMS: atom_id res chain seq x y z
N THR A 1 -3.22 13.07 -19.67
CA THR A 1 -4.22 12.27 -18.92
C THR A 1 -3.50 11.14 -18.22
N ILE A 2 -3.72 10.95 -16.91
CA ILE A 2 -3.20 9.80 -16.15
C ILE A 2 -4.36 8.83 -15.93
N ARG A 3 -4.19 7.57 -16.29
CA ARG A 3 -5.19 6.49 -16.15
C ARG A 3 -4.51 5.28 -15.52
N HIS A 4 -5.20 4.64 -14.58
CA HIS A 4 -4.75 3.42 -13.92
C HIS A 4 -5.85 2.36 -14.03
N ASP A 5 -5.53 1.21 -14.59
CA ASP A 5 -6.43 0.08 -14.76
C ASP A 5 -5.84 -1.16 -14.07
N SER A 6 -6.56 -1.71 -13.09
CA SER A 6 -6.20 -2.99 -12.46
C SER A 6 -6.89 -4.14 -13.19
N ILE A 7 -6.12 -4.96 -13.90
CA ILE A 7 -6.64 -6.10 -14.69
C ILE A 7 -6.91 -7.33 -13.80
N ASN A 8 -6.13 -7.52 -12.73
CA ASN A 8 -6.28 -8.61 -11.77
C ASN A 8 -6.04 -8.11 -10.33
N ARG A 9 -6.69 -8.74 -9.36
CA ARG A 9 -6.55 -8.48 -7.91
C ARG A 9 -5.13 -8.70 -7.38
N GLU A 10 -4.34 -9.51 -8.07
CA GLU A 10 -2.92 -9.71 -7.74
C GLU A 10 -2.12 -8.39 -7.73
N SER A 11 -2.56 -7.40 -8.52
CA SER A 11 -1.94 -6.07 -8.54
C SER A 11 -1.96 -5.35 -7.19
N PHE A 12 -2.85 -5.71 -6.27
CA PHE A 12 -2.93 -5.12 -4.93
C PHE A 12 -1.96 -5.77 -3.92
N MET A 13 -1.55 -7.01 -4.16
CA MET A 13 -0.79 -7.81 -3.19
C MET A 13 0.59 -7.25 -2.83
N PRO A 14 1.34 -6.57 -3.73
CA PRO A 14 2.58 -5.89 -3.35
C PRO A 14 2.36 -4.83 -2.26
N GLY A 15 1.28 -4.03 -2.38
CA GLY A 15 0.93 -3.01 -1.38
C GLY A 15 0.51 -3.63 -0.04
N VAL A 16 -0.26 -4.72 -0.08
CA VAL A 16 -0.65 -5.47 1.13
C VAL A 16 0.58 -6.05 1.84
N THR A 17 1.49 -6.68 1.10
CA THR A 17 2.71 -7.28 1.67
C THR A 17 3.63 -6.21 2.28
N MET A 18 3.74 -5.04 1.63
CA MET A 18 4.45 -3.89 2.19
C MET A 18 3.82 -3.43 3.51
N ALA A 19 2.50 -3.27 3.56
CA ALA A 19 1.79 -2.86 4.77
C ALA A 19 1.97 -3.86 5.93
N ILE A 20 1.89 -5.17 5.64
CA ILE A 20 2.09 -6.23 6.65
C ILE A 20 3.52 -6.18 7.22
N ARG A 21 4.53 -5.93 6.40
CA ARG A 21 5.92 -5.85 6.87
C ARG A 21 6.18 -4.63 7.73
N GLU A 22 5.53 -3.52 7.42
CA GLU A 22 5.78 -2.22 8.08
C GLU A 22 4.94 -2.00 9.35
N VAL A 23 3.80 -2.69 9.48
CA VAL A 23 2.86 -2.49 10.62
C VAL A 23 3.51 -2.71 11.99
N VAL A 24 4.49 -3.63 12.09
CA VAL A 24 5.19 -3.92 13.35
C VAL A 24 6.06 -2.76 13.85
N ASN A 25 6.44 -1.83 12.96
CA ASN A 25 7.28 -0.69 13.27
C ASN A 25 6.47 0.59 13.57
N ARG A 26 5.14 0.53 13.47
CA ARG A 26 4.26 1.70 13.57
C ARG A 26 3.21 1.51 14.65
N THR A 27 2.97 2.57 15.42
CA THR A 27 1.91 2.62 16.42
C THR A 27 0.76 3.49 15.94
N GLY A 28 -0.45 3.20 16.40
CA GLY A 28 -1.65 3.94 16.02
C GLY A 28 -2.21 3.56 14.65
N LEU A 29 -3.06 4.44 14.10
CA LEU A 29 -3.78 4.21 12.85
C LEU A 29 -3.07 4.91 11.68
N THR A 30 -2.74 4.13 10.64
CA THR A 30 -2.27 4.67 9.36
C THR A 30 -3.35 4.48 8.29
N VAL A 31 -3.68 5.57 7.59
CA VAL A 31 -4.64 5.58 6.46
C VAL A 31 -3.89 5.96 5.20
N GLY A 32 -4.00 5.14 4.15
CA GLY A 32 -3.30 5.33 2.87
C GLY A 32 -1.94 4.63 2.82
N LEU A 33 -1.54 4.19 1.63
CA LEU A 33 -0.25 3.51 1.39
C LEU A 33 0.88 4.50 1.05
N ASP A 34 0.53 5.72 0.63
CA ASP A 34 1.42 6.87 0.37
C ASP A 34 2.41 7.10 1.53
N LYS A 35 1.93 7.04 2.77
CA LYS A 35 2.73 7.19 4.00
C LYS A 35 3.78 6.09 4.23
N LEU A 36 3.63 4.95 3.57
CA LEU A 36 4.61 3.86 3.57
C LEU A 36 5.56 3.98 2.37
N MET A 37 5.09 4.59 1.27
CA MET A 37 5.86 4.82 0.05
C MET A 37 6.74 6.09 0.11
N GLY A 38 6.58 6.91 1.16
CA GLY A 38 7.31 8.17 1.30
C GLY A 38 6.85 9.26 0.32
N LEU A 39 5.56 9.20 -0.05
CA LEU A 39 4.89 10.13 -0.97
C LEU A 39 4.01 11.13 -0.21
#